data_AF-A0A645CRY9-F1
#
_entry.id   AF-A0A645CRY9-F1
#
_cell.length_a   1.000
_cell.length_b   1.000
_cell.length_c   1.000
_cell.angle_alpha   90.00
_cell.angle_beta   90.00
_cell.angle_gamma   90.00
#
_symmetry.space_group_name_H-M   'P 1'
#
loop_
_entity.id
_entity.type
_entity.pdbx_description
1 polymer ?
#
loop_
_entity_poly.entity_id
_entity_poly.type
_entity_poly.pdbx_seq_one_letter_code
_entity_poly.pdbx_strand_id
1 'polypeptide(L)'
;MPRPSNYELVTNTVSDNGPGFRLCFSWGEAAFMSGDGQPKSGFALRAKSSKFPIERDAWTHLAASCDGKTAKLYVNGALAAETPAETEAKVLPGQKYLGFGSYNLGYAYSFVGGMSEIKFFQQVLTPAEVLAEAKGIALEE
;
A
#
# COMPACT_ATOMS: atom_id res chain seq x y z
N MET A 1 -21.78 -1.19 15.43
CA MET A 1 -21.27 -1.71 14.13
C MET A 1 -19.74 -1.70 14.19
N PRO A 2 -19.04 -2.72 13.69
CA PRO A 2 -17.58 -2.64 13.55
C PRO A 2 -17.28 -1.47 12.59
N ARG A 3 -16.35 -0.59 12.98
CA ARG A 3 -15.90 0.48 12.08
C ARG A 3 -15.33 -0.17 10.80
N PRO A 4 -15.54 0.45 9.64
CA PRO A 4 -14.96 -0.02 8.40
C PRO A 4 -13.44 -0.14 8.55
N SER A 5 -12.94 -1.30 8.14
CA SER A 5 -11.55 -1.71 8.10
C SER A 5 -10.66 -0.63 7.49
N ASN A 6 -9.95 0.10 8.34
CA ASN A 6 -8.90 1.05 7.96
C ASN A 6 -7.61 0.56 8.58
N TYR A 7 -6.77 -0.10 7.80
CA TYR A 7 -5.54 -0.69 8.29
C TYR A 7 -4.37 -0.13 7.49
N GLU A 8 -3.39 0.44 8.19
CA GLU A 8 -2.07 0.63 7.60
C GLU A 8 -1.37 -0.73 7.64
N LEU A 9 -1.20 -1.35 6.48
CA LEU A 9 -0.53 -2.65 6.38
C LEU A 9 0.97 -2.46 6.57
N VAL A 10 1.54 -1.49 5.87
CA VAL A 10 2.94 -1.09 5.99
C VAL A 10 3.04 0.43 5.85
N THR A 11 3.77 1.08 6.76
CA THR A 11 3.83 2.54 6.81
C THR A 11 5.16 3.05 7.38
N ASN A 12 5.62 4.20 6.91
CA ASN A 12 6.59 5.03 7.65
C ASN A 12 6.22 6.51 7.60
N THR A 13 4.93 6.80 7.47
CA THR A 13 4.39 8.16 7.42
C THR A 13 4.62 8.91 8.73
N VAL A 14 4.83 10.23 8.69
CA VAL A 14 4.95 11.06 9.90
C VAL A 14 3.60 11.63 10.39
N SER A 15 2.62 11.73 9.51
CA SER A 15 1.24 12.19 9.78
C SER A 15 0.31 11.75 8.65
N ASP A 16 -0.98 12.10 8.73
CA ASP A 16 -2.00 11.67 7.77
C ASP A 16 -1.76 12.05 6.31
N ASN A 17 -1.25 13.26 6.11
CA ASN A 17 -0.85 13.74 4.81
C ASN A 17 0.66 13.97 4.76
N GLY A 18 1.41 13.42 5.72
CA GLY A 18 2.84 13.67 5.86
C GLY A 18 3.69 12.87 4.87
N PRO A 19 4.97 13.22 4.76
CA PRO A 19 5.94 12.42 4.02
C PRO A 19 6.16 11.05 4.66
N GLY A 20 6.79 10.17 3.90
CA GLY A 20 6.73 8.72 4.07
C GLY A 20 5.69 8.09 3.17
N PHE A 21 5.58 6.76 3.20
CA PHE A 21 4.57 6.03 2.45
C PHE A 21 3.61 5.32 3.39
N ARG A 22 2.43 5.01 2.84
CA ARG A 22 1.42 4.13 3.42
C ARG A 22 0.97 3.17 2.33
N LEU A 23 1.04 1.87 2.61
CA LEU A 23 0.25 0.86 1.94
C LEU A 23 -0.85 0.46 2.91
N CYS A 24 -2.10 0.80 2.57
CA CYS A 24 -3.23 0.62 3.47
C CYS A 24 -4.42 -0.05 2.78
N PHE A 25 -5.29 -0.64 3.59
CA PHE A 25 -6.60 -1.13 3.18
C PHE A 25 -7.66 -0.34 3.92
N SER A 26 -8.55 0.31 3.18
CA SER A 26 -9.52 1.26 3.72
C SER A 26 -10.81 1.17 2.91
N TRP A 27 -11.93 0.90 3.57
CA TRP A 27 -13.27 0.85 2.95
C TRP A 27 -13.42 -0.12 1.76
N GLY A 28 -12.70 -1.24 1.78
CA GLY A 28 -12.76 -2.24 0.71
C GLY A 28 -11.80 -1.98 -0.46
N GLU A 29 -10.91 -1.00 -0.31
CA GLU A 29 -9.94 -0.62 -1.35
C GLU A 29 -8.54 -0.60 -0.75
N ALA A 30 -7.56 -1.03 -1.53
CA ALA A 30 -6.17 -0.82 -1.19
C ALA A 30 -5.69 0.53 -1.73
N ALA A 31 -4.79 1.18 -1.00
CA ALA A 31 -4.20 2.44 -1.42
C ALA A 31 -2.69 2.47 -1.10
N PHE A 32 -1.93 3.03 -2.03
CA PHE A 32 -0.53 3.37 -1.86
C PHE A 32 -0.38 4.88 -1.99
N MET A 33 0.18 5.53 -0.97
CA MET A 33 0.22 7.00 -0.90
C MET A 33 1.45 7.54 -0.19
N SER A 34 1.91 8.71 -0.62
CA SER A 34 2.91 9.53 0.06
C SER A 34 2.45 10.99 0.04
N GLY A 35 2.33 11.61 1.21
CA GLY A 35 1.88 12.98 1.37
C GLY A 35 3.03 13.98 1.45
N ASP A 36 2.78 15.25 1.16
CA ASP A 36 3.76 16.34 1.23
C ASP A 36 3.65 17.20 2.52
N GLY A 37 2.74 16.83 3.41
CA GLY A 37 2.42 17.53 4.66
C GLY A 37 1.34 18.61 4.52
N GLN A 38 0.83 18.89 3.32
CA GLN A 38 -0.15 19.96 3.12
C GLN A 38 -1.54 19.57 3.63
N PRO A 39 -2.30 20.52 4.21
CA PRO A 39 -3.56 20.24 4.91
C PRO A 39 -4.71 19.69 4.04
N LYS A 40 -4.61 19.73 2.70
CA LYS A 40 -5.62 19.17 1.78
C LYS A 40 -4.97 18.57 0.54
N SER A 41 -5.20 17.28 0.31
CA SER A 41 -4.87 16.52 -0.91
C SER A 41 -3.42 16.64 -1.43
N GLY A 42 -2.49 17.13 -0.61
CA GLY A 42 -1.08 17.20 -0.93
C GLY A 42 -0.46 15.82 -0.92
N PHE A 43 -0.56 15.14 -2.06
CA PHE A 43 0.04 13.84 -2.28
C PHE A 43 1.12 13.98 -3.34
N ALA A 44 2.36 13.72 -2.94
CA ALA A 44 3.45 13.52 -3.90
C ALA A 44 3.29 12.20 -4.66
N LEU A 45 2.49 11.28 -4.12
CA LEU A 45 2.16 10.02 -4.75
C LEU A 45 0.82 9.49 -4.23
N ARG A 46 -0.03 8.99 -5.13
CA ARG A 46 -1.24 8.25 -4.75
C ARG A 46 -1.66 7.28 -5.85
N ALA A 47 -1.93 6.04 -5.48
CA ALA A 47 -2.65 5.05 -6.28
C ALA A 47 -3.70 4.39 -5.39
N LYS A 48 -4.92 4.22 -5.89
CA LYS A 48 -6.03 3.61 -5.15
C LYS A 48 -6.71 2.58 -6.03
N SER A 49 -6.80 1.32 -5.57
CA SER A 49 -7.57 0.31 -6.30
C SER A 49 -9.02 0.75 -6.42
N SER A 50 -9.69 0.28 -7.47
CA SER A 50 -11.16 0.18 -7.40
C SER A 50 -11.55 -0.78 -6.28
N LYS A 51 -12.85 -0.87 -5.96
CA LYS A 51 -13.42 -1.88 -5.05
C LYS A 51 -13.35 -3.29 -5.63
N PHE A 52 -12.22 -3.69 -6.20
CA PHE A 52 -11.93 -5.08 -6.45
C PHE A 52 -12.11 -5.82 -5.13
N PRO A 53 -12.84 -6.95 -5.08
CA PRO A 53 -13.06 -7.66 -3.83
C PRO A 53 -11.71 -8.20 -3.35
N ILE A 54 -11.08 -7.48 -2.43
CA ILE A 54 -10.10 -8.05 -1.50
C ILE A 54 -10.96 -8.83 -0.51
N GLU A 55 -11.00 -10.14 -0.71
CA GLU A 55 -11.81 -11.04 0.10
C GLU A 55 -11.29 -11.04 1.55
N ARG A 56 -12.24 -11.02 2.49
CA ARG A 56 -11.89 -11.23 3.89
C ARG A 56 -11.58 -12.69 4.11
N ASP A 57 -10.75 -12.96 5.11
CA ASP A 57 -10.41 -14.32 5.55
C ASP A 57 -9.73 -15.17 4.45
N ALA A 58 -9.15 -14.52 3.44
CA ALA A 58 -8.37 -15.13 2.38
C ALA A 58 -7.01 -14.42 2.23
N TRP A 59 -5.96 -15.20 1.90
CA TRP A 59 -4.66 -14.61 1.57
C TRP A 59 -4.77 -13.79 0.28
N THR A 60 -4.29 -12.55 0.34
CA THR A 60 -4.24 -11.64 -0.80
C THR A 60 -2.82 -11.14 -0.96
N HIS A 61 -2.28 -11.26 -2.17
CA HIS A 61 -1.04 -10.56 -2.52
C HIS A 61 -1.35 -9.09 -2.80
N LEU A 62 -0.63 -8.19 -2.14
CA LEU A 62 -0.72 -6.76 -2.40
C LEU A 62 0.67 -6.19 -2.66
N ALA A 63 0.84 -5.53 -3.80
CA ALA A 63 2.09 -4.88 -4.17
C ALA A 63 1.83 -3.46 -4.66
N ALA A 64 2.78 -2.57 -4.45
CA ALA A 64 2.74 -1.21 -4.96
C ALA A 64 4.11 -0.79 -5.49
N SER A 65 4.12 0.08 -6.50
CA SER A 65 5.36 0.57 -7.11
C SER A 65 5.22 2.01 -7.58
N CYS A 66 6.34 2.72 -7.70
CA CYS A 66 6.41 4.01 -8.38
C CYS A 66 7.69 4.14 -9.19
N ASP A 67 7.56 4.60 -10.43
CA ASP A 67 8.69 4.76 -11.37
C ASP A 67 9.13 6.22 -11.55
N GLY A 68 8.74 7.11 -10.63
CA GLY A 68 8.97 8.55 -10.74
C GLY A 68 7.92 9.29 -11.58
N LYS A 69 7.11 8.58 -12.39
CA LYS A 69 6.06 9.17 -13.23
C LYS A 69 4.69 8.61 -12.92
N THR A 70 4.60 7.37 -12.46
CA THR A 70 3.36 6.64 -12.30
C THR A 70 3.42 5.78 -11.05
N ALA A 71 2.38 5.87 -10.24
CA ALA A 71 2.14 4.99 -9.10
C ALA A 71 1.23 3.83 -9.54
N LYS A 72 1.59 2.60 -9.16
CA LYS A 72 0.82 1.39 -9.47
C LYS A 72 0.53 0.61 -8.21
N LEU A 73 -0.59 -0.08 -8.24
CA LEU A 73 -1.04 -0.98 -7.19
C LEU A 73 -1.53 -2.28 -7.85
N TYR A 74 -1.13 -3.42 -7.27
CA TYR A 74 -1.44 -4.74 -7.77
C TYR A 74 -2.11 -5.57 -6.68
N VAL A 75 -3.17 -6.29 -7.05
CA VAL A 75 -3.90 -7.22 -6.19
C VAL A 75 -3.83 -8.60 -6.84
N ASN A 76 -3.36 -9.61 -6.12
CA ASN A 76 -3.17 -10.98 -6.64
C ASN A 76 -2.35 -11.02 -7.94
N GLY A 77 -1.37 -10.11 -8.06
CA GLY A 77 -0.49 -9.99 -9.22
C GLY A 77 -1.08 -9.24 -10.41
N ALA A 78 -2.37 -8.92 -10.39
CA ALA A 78 -3.04 -8.14 -11.43
C ALA A 78 -2.97 -6.64 -11.12
N LEU A 79 -2.77 -5.80 -12.15
CA LEU A 79 -2.80 -4.34 -12.01
C LEU A 79 -4.20 -3.88 -11.59
N ALA A 80 -4.31 -3.31 -10.40
CA ALA A 80 -5.57 -2.87 -9.80
C ALA A 80 -5.76 -1.35 -9.86
N ALA A 81 -4.66 -0.60 -9.91
CA ALA A 81 -4.67 0.84 -10.16
C ALA A 81 -3.37 1.31 -10.80
N GLU A 82 -3.50 2.33 -11.63
CA GLU A 82 -2.40 3.08 -12.22
C GLU A 82 -2.76 4.56 -12.15
N THR A 83 -1.86 5.38 -11.63
CA THR A 83 -2.09 6.81 -11.45
C THR A 83 -0.85 7.58 -11.91
N PRO A 84 -0.92 8.28 -13.05
CA PRO A 84 0.16 9.16 -13.47
C PRO A 84 0.21 10.37 -12.54
N ALA A 85 1.43 10.81 -12.22
CA ALA A 85 1.62 12.08 -11.53
C ALA A 85 1.61 13.24 -12.54
N GLU A 86 1.10 14.40 -12.10
CA GLU A 86 1.15 15.62 -12.90
C GLU A 86 2.58 16.13 -13.10
N THR A 87 3.41 16.00 -12.05
CA THR A 87 4.82 16.45 -12.07
C THR A 87 5.76 15.28 -11.83
N GLU A 88 5.63 14.61 -10.67
CA GLU A 88 6.52 13.52 -10.25
C GLU A 88 5.78 12.61 -9.27
N ALA A 89 5.95 11.29 -9.41
CA ALA A 89 5.42 10.29 -8.49
C ALA A 89 6.55 9.79 -7.58
N LYS A 90 6.68 10.39 -6.40
CA LYS A 90 7.76 10.01 -5.45
C LYS A 90 7.25 9.67 -4.07
N VAL A 91 7.89 8.66 -3.47
CA VAL A 91 7.81 8.44 -2.03
C VAL A 91 8.72 9.45 -1.35
N LEU A 92 8.13 10.37 -0.59
CA LEU A 92 8.88 11.34 0.19
C LEU A 92 9.52 10.67 1.43
N PRO A 93 10.67 11.17 1.93
CA PRO A 93 11.31 10.60 3.11
C PRO A 93 10.41 10.60 4.34
N GLY A 94 10.10 9.42 4.87
CA GLY A 94 9.28 9.25 6.07
C GLY A 94 10.09 9.24 7.37
N GLN A 95 9.46 8.76 8.44
CA GLN A 95 10.15 8.47 9.69
C GLN A 95 11.05 7.23 9.57
N LYS A 96 11.96 7.10 10.55
CA LYS A 96 12.96 6.03 10.63
C LYS A 96 12.33 4.63 10.81
N TYR A 97 11.20 4.55 11.49
CA TYR A 97 10.57 3.28 11.85
C TYR A 97 9.50 2.89 10.84
N LEU A 98 9.42 1.59 10.58
CA LEU A 98 8.32 0.97 9.83
C LEU A 98 7.25 0.49 10.81
N GLY A 99 6.01 0.86 10.55
CA GLY A 99 4.83 0.29 11.18
C GLY A 99 4.25 -0.82 10.33
N PHE A 100 3.78 -1.88 10.99
CA PHE A 100 3.10 -3.00 10.36
C PHE A 100 1.74 -3.21 11.02
N GLY A 101 0.71 -3.38 10.20
CA GLY A 101 -0.63 -3.77 10.65
C GLY A 101 -1.23 -2.85 11.72
N SER A 102 -0.90 -1.56 11.74
CA SER A 102 -1.48 -0.60 12.69
C SER A 102 -1.25 0.83 12.22
N TYR A 103 -2.20 1.70 12.55
CA TYR A 103 -2.10 3.13 12.29
C TYR A 103 -1.13 3.80 13.26
N ASN A 104 -0.27 4.66 12.72
CA ASN A 104 0.64 5.53 13.46
C ASN A 104 1.47 4.77 14.53
N LEU A 105 2.19 3.74 14.09
CA LEU A 105 3.09 2.93 14.92
C LEU A 105 2.40 2.31 16.16
N GLY A 106 1.18 1.80 15.99
CA GLY A 106 0.45 1.11 17.06
C GLY A 106 -0.52 1.98 17.85
N TYR A 107 -0.71 3.24 17.47
CA TYR A 107 -1.67 4.13 18.15
C TYR A 107 -3.12 3.64 18.02
N ALA A 108 -3.53 3.20 16.83
CA ALA A 108 -4.90 2.78 16.57
C ALA A 108 -5.01 1.79 15.40
N TYR A 109 -6.24 1.32 15.17
CA TYR A 109 -6.65 0.55 14.00
C TYR A 109 -5.74 -0.64 13.68
N SER A 110 -5.49 -1.46 14.68
CA SER A 110 -4.73 -2.70 14.52
C SER A 110 -5.40 -3.61 13.49
N PHE A 111 -4.58 -4.13 12.59
CA PHE A 111 -4.94 -5.15 11.62
C PHE A 111 -5.28 -6.45 12.36
N VAL A 112 -6.34 -7.12 11.88
CA VAL A 112 -6.80 -8.39 12.42
C VAL A 112 -6.71 -9.39 11.28
N GLY A 113 -5.63 -10.18 11.26
CA GLY A 113 -5.34 -11.14 10.20
C GLY A 113 -3.87 -11.55 10.18
N GLY A 114 -3.50 -12.36 9.19
CA GLY A 114 -2.12 -12.76 8.92
C GLY A 114 -1.42 -11.79 7.97
N MET A 115 -0.12 -11.58 8.20
CA MET A 115 0.80 -10.93 7.26
C MET A 115 2.01 -11.83 7.10
N SER A 116 2.48 -12.02 5.87
CA SER A 116 3.65 -12.85 5.56
C SER A 116 4.41 -12.26 4.38
N GLU A 117 5.68 -12.66 4.23
CA GLU A 117 6.53 -12.37 3.07
C GLU A 117 6.61 -10.88 2.67
N ILE A 118 6.79 -10.00 3.65
CA ILE A 118 6.91 -8.56 3.39
C ILE A 118 8.28 -8.25 2.78
N LYS A 119 8.29 -7.75 1.54
CA LYS A 119 9.50 -7.46 0.77
C LYS A 119 9.53 -5.99 0.32
N PHE A 120 10.74 -5.45 0.21
CA PHE A 120 11.00 -4.12 -0.35
C PHE A 120 12.03 -4.22 -1.46
N PHE A 121 11.79 -3.51 -2.56
CA PHE A 121 12.66 -3.51 -3.72
C PHE A 121 13.12 -2.08 -4.01
N GLN A 122 14.39 -1.95 -4.41
CA GLN A 122 14.96 -0.68 -4.87
C GLN A 122 14.66 -0.42 -6.36
N GLN A 123 14.15 -1.42 -7.06
CA GLN A 123 13.78 -1.35 -8.47
C GLN A 123 12.28 -1.58 -8.63
N VAL A 124 11.72 -0.98 -9.69
CA VAL A 124 10.33 -1.24 -10.08
C VAL A 124 10.29 -2.60 -10.75
N LEU A 125 9.63 -3.56 -10.10
CA LEU A 125 9.37 -4.86 -10.70
C LEU A 125 8.40 -4.71 -11.87
N THR A 126 8.65 -5.49 -12.92
CA THR A 126 7.75 -5.64 -14.06
C THR A 126 6.45 -6.33 -13.63
N PRO A 127 5.34 -6.17 -14.38
CA PRO A 127 4.10 -6.88 -14.09
C PRO A 127 4.24 -8.40 -13.99
N ALA A 128 5.15 -8.99 -14.78
CA ALA A 128 5.42 -10.42 -14.75
C ALA A 128 6.14 -10.85 -13.45
N GLU A 129 7.09 -10.05 -12.97
CA GLU A 129 7.77 -10.29 -11.69
C GLU A 129 6.81 -10.13 -10.51
N VAL A 130 5.95 -9.10 -10.54
CA VAL A 130 4.89 -8.92 -9.52
C VAL A 130 3.93 -10.11 -9.49
N LEU A 131 3.57 -10.65 -10.66
CA LEU A 131 2.75 -11.85 -10.74
C LEU A 131 3.48 -13.09 -10.22
N ALA A 132 4.79 -13.21 -10.44
CA ALA A 132 5.59 -14.31 -9.90
C ALA A 132 5.63 -14.26 -8.36
N GLU A 133 5.84 -13.08 -7.77
CA GLU A 133 5.76 -12.88 -6.32
C GLU A 133 4.37 -13.26 -5.77
N ALA A 134 3.29 -12.91 -6.49
CA ALA A 134 1.93 -13.27 -6.08
C ALA A 134 1.68 -14.80 -6.07
N LYS A 135 2.29 -15.53 -7.01
CA LYS A 135 2.13 -16.99 -7.15
C LYS A 135 2.96 -17.79 -6.16
N GLY A 136 4.03 -17.20 -5.60
CA GLY A 136 4.82 -17.81 -4.53
C GLY A 136 4.05 -18.02 -3.22
N ILE A 137 2.78 -17.62 -3.16
CA ILE A 137 1.87 -17.70 -2.00
C ILE A 137 0.91 -18.90 -2.11
N ALA A 138 1.06 -19.76 -3.12
CA ALA A 138 0.44 -21.09 -3.06
C ALA A 138 1.06 -21.82 -1.85
N LEU A 139 0.35 -21.77 -0.72
CA LEU A 139 0.67 -22.52 0.48
C LEU A 139 0.85 -23.97 0.06
N GLU A 140 2.03 -24.53 0.33
CA GLU A 140 2.24 -25.96 0.23
C GLU A 140 1.10 -26.65 1.01
N GLU A 141 0.29 -27.46 0.31
CA GLU A 141 -0.74 -28.32 0.91
C GLU A 141 -0.11 -29.46 1.72
#